data_AF-I0GNG6-F1
#
_entry.id   AF-I0GNG6-F1
#
_cell.length_a   1.000
_cell.length_b   1.000
_cell.length_c   1.000
_cell.angle_alpha   90.00
_cell.angle_beta   90.00
_cell.angle_gamma   90.00
#
_symmetry.space_group_name_H-M   'P 1'
#
loop_
_entity.id
_entity.type
_entity.pdbx_description
1 polymer ?
#
loop_
_entity_poly.entity_id
_entity_poly.type
_entity_poly.pdbx_seq_one_letter_code
_entity_poly.pdbx_strand_id
1 'polypeptide(L)'
;MTASRPKRNYKDSLFRQYFEKPTYLAGFHERITGIPTAPKDITITTIKNIMFSSQKNDISFLAGDRFMVLTEHQSSLNENMPLRMLLYVAMLYYKRVKRKALYREHLIPLPVPEFYEFSLADPHLPLIQKLRLSEAFPKNIPFEAPLELIVTRLNISYNEDKDKRSELLKYKPICDYSFFVHKSKVLKASGLPLKEAIQQTTDFCINHNIMKDFLLEHYEEVFDMYSIQWNEHDYGAAMKADGRIEGRNEMATDTALKMLSCNEPIEKIVTYTNLSPEKIAELAQQLH
;
A
#
# COMPACT_ATOMS: atom_id res chain seq x y z
N MET A 1 -3.21 -37.62 6.24
CA MET A 1 -1.91 -36.93 6.37
C MET A 1 -2.12 -35.48 5.99
N THR A 2 -2.13 -34.58 6.97
CA THR A 2 -2.28 -33.14 6.78
C THR A 2 -1.00 -32.59 6.15
N ALA A 3 -1.09 -32.10 4.91
CA ALA A 3 0.02 -31.40 4.26
C ALA A 3 0.40 -30.18 5.12
N SER A 4 1.59 -30.22 5.71
CA SER A 4 2.16 -29.08 6.43
C SER A 4 2.36 -27.95 5.43
N ARG A 5 1.56 -26.87 5.56
CA ARG A 5 1.84 -25.61 4.85
C ARG A 5 3.28 -25.19 5.20
N PRO A 6 4.18 -25.01 4.23
CA PRO A 6 5.52 -24.55 4.52
C PRO A 6 5.40 -23.19 5.21
N LYS A 7 5.97 -23.06 6.41
CA LYS A 7 6.18 -21.76 7.06
C LYS A 7 7.09 -20.96 6.12
N ARG A 8 6.51 -20.10 5.27
CA ARG A 8 7.27 -19.07 4.56
C ARG A 8 7.90 -18.20 5.65
N ASN A 9 9.22 -18.30 5.80
CA ASN A 9 9.99 -17.24 6.44
C ASN A 9 9.86 -16.02 5.53
N TYR A 10 8.84 -15.20 5.77
CA TYR A 10 8.62 -14.03 4.94
C TYR A 10 9.79 -13.07 5.15
N LYS A 11 10.63 -12.86 4.13
CA LYS A 11 11.61 -11.76 4.07
C LYS A 11 10.87 -10.41 4.08
N ASP A 12 11.46 -9.36 4.63
CA ASP A 12 10.90 -8.00 4.57
C ASP A 12 11.01 -7.43 3.15
N SER A 13 10.19 -6.44 2.81
CA SER A 13 10.23 -5.87 1.47
C SER A 13 11.49 -5.05 1.23
N LEU A 14 11.79 -4.83 -0.05
CA LEU A 14 12.92 -3.99 -0.44
C LEU A 14 12.86 -2.60 0.20
N PHE A 15 11.65 -2.00 0.24
CA PHE A 15 11.44 -0.68 0.87
C PHE A 15 11.91 -0.71 2.32
N ARG A 16 11.42 -1.67 3.10
CA ARG A 16 11.72 -1.76 4.52
C ARG A 16 13.20 -2.02 4.77
N GLN A 17 13.77 -3.01 4.07
CA GLN A 17 15.18 -3.39 4.22
C GLN A 17 16.14 -2.23 3.86
N TYR A 18 15.77 -1.43 2.87
CA TYR A 18 16.58 -0.30 2.45
C TYR A 18 16.42 0.93 3.38
N PHE A 19 15.19 1.28 3.77
CA PHE A 19 14.90 2.53 4.49
C PHE A 19 14.88 2.43 6.01
N GLU A 20 14.71 1.25 6.62
CA GLU A 20 14.65 1.06 8.08
C GLU A 20 16.05 1.20 8.74
N LYS A 21 16.74 2.31 8.45
CA LYS A 21 18.05 2.68 8.97
C LYS A 21 17.91 4.01 9.70
N PRO A 22 18.38 4.14 10.96
CA PRO A 22 18.26 5.38 11.73
C PRO A 22 18.81 6.60 10.98
N THR A 23 19.88 6.44 10.19
CA THR A 23 20.46 7.49 9.35
C THR A 23 19.50 7.98 8.26
N TYR A 24 18.78 7.06 7.61
CA TYR A 24 17.84 7.41 6.55
C TYR A 24 16.55 8.01 7.09
N LEU A 25 16.05 7.47 8.21
CA LEU A 25 14.84 7.95 8.88
C LEU A 25 15.03 9.32 9.52
N ALA A 26 16.17 9.56 10.19
CA ALA A 26 16.53 10.89 10.70
C ALA A 26 16.61 11.90 9.56
N GLY A 27 17.26 11.48 8.47
CA GLY A 27 17.34 12.28 7.28
C GLY A 27 15.97 12.63 6.71
N PHE A 28 15.08 11.66 6.55
CA PHE A 28 13.71 11.91 6.08
C PHE A 28 12.94 12.86 7.03
N HIS A 29 13.00 12.62 8.33
CA HIS A 29 12.31 13.43 9.34
C HIS A 29 12.73 14.91 9.24
N GLU A 30 14.02 15.20 9.12
CA GLU A 30 14.52 16.56 8.98
C GLU A 30 13.98 17.26 7.72
N ARG A 31 13.90 16.58 6.57
CA ARG A 31 13.39 17.20 5.33
C ARG A 31 11.90 17.50 5.38
N ILE A 32 11.13 16.68 6.10
CA ILE A 32 9.68 16.85 6.20
C ILE A 32 9.30 17.89 7.25
N THR A 33 10.01 17.90 8.37
CA THR A 33 9.65 18.75 9.53
C THR A 33 10.47 20.04 9.60
N GLY A 34 11.62 20.11 8.92
CA GLY A 34 12.62 21.15 9.08
C GLY A 34 13.41 21.05 10.38
N ILE A 35 13.23 19.98 11.18
CA ILE A 35 13.87 19.81 12.49
C ILE A 35 15.13 18.94 12.34
N PRO A 36 16.33 19.49 12.63
CA PRO A 36 17.56 18.70 12.64
C PRO A 36 17.43 17.50 13.56
N THR A 37 17.71 16.31 13.04
CA THR A 37 17.50 15.04 13.76
C THR A 37 18.73 14.17 13.60
N ALA A 38 19.33 13.74 14.71
CA ALA A 38 20.47 12.83 14.64
C ALA A 38 19.99 11.37 14.55
N PRO A 39 20.74 10.48 13.89
CA PRO A 39 20.39 9.05 13.80
C PRO A 39 20.17 8.38 15.17
N LYS A 40 20.91 8.80 16.20
CA LYS A 40 20.79 8.28 17.58
C LYS A 40 19.45 8.63 18.25
N ASP A 41 18.75 9.65 17.74
CA ASP A 41 17.47 10.12 18.28
C ASP A 41 16.28 9.36 17.66
N ILE A 42 16.56 8.47 16.70
CA ILE A 42 15.57 7.61 16.05
C ILE A 42 15.47 6.28 16.79
N THR A 43 14.27 5.95 17.25
CA THR A 43 13.94 4.62 17.77
C THR A 43 12.98 3.93 16.82
N ILE A 44 13.41 2.85 16.15
CA ILE A 44 12.54 2.07 15.27
C ILE A 44 11.47 1.36 16.11
N THR A 45 10.21 1.55 15.73
CA THR A 45 9.03 0.96 16.39
C THR A 45 8.20 0.08 15.48
N THR A 46 8.70 -0.21 14.27
CA THR A 46 8.00 -0.99 13.25
C THR A 46 7.43 -2.28 13.81
N ILE A 47 6.13 -2.44 13.61
CA ILE A 47 5.38 -3.57 14.13
C ILE A 47 5.50 -4.76 13.18
N LYS A 48 6.24 -5.80 13.58
CA LYS A 48 6.31 -7.05 12.83
C LYS A 48 5.05 -7.90 13.01
N ASN A 49 4.42 -8.31 11.91
CA ASN A 49 3.38 -9.36 11.82
C ASN A 49 2.06 -9.11 12.57
N ILE A 50 1.38 -7.95 12.46
CA ILE A 50 0.25 -7.70 13.38
C ILE A 50 -1.16 -7.60 12.79
N MET A 51 -1.44 -7.29 11.52
CA MET A 51 -2.86 -7.36 11.08
C MET A 51 -3.08 -7.73 9.62
N PHE A 52 -2.27 -7.20 8.71
CA PHE A 52 -2.38 -7.48 7.28
C PHE A 52 -1.28 -8.47 6.93
N SER A 53 -1.63 -9.73 6.74
CA SER A 53 -0.71 -10.87 6.57
C SER A 53 0.21 -10.78 5.34
N SER A 54 0.21 -9.66 4.60
CA SER A 54 0.99 -9.47 3.37
C SER A 54 1.83 -8.18 3.33
N GLN A 55 1.39 -7.08 3.97
CA GLN A 55 2.07 -5.79 3.79
C GLN A 55 3.26 -5.63 4.75
N LYS A 56 4.45 -5.75 4.17
CA LYS A 56 5.75 -5.51 4.81
C LYS A 56 6.41 -4.23 4.30
N ASN A 57 5.57 -3.28 3.86
CA ASN A 57 6.00 -2.02 3.25
C ASN A 57 5.80 -0.84 4.19
N ASP A 58 5.56 -1.08 5.48
CA ASP A 58 5.51 -0.05 6.51
C ASP A 58 6.80 0.00 7.33
N ILE A 59 7.13 1.21 7.76
CA ILE A 59 8.15 1.52 8.74
C ILE A 59 7.49 2.43 9.77
N SER A 60 7.75 2.21 11.06
CA SER A 60 7.48 3.25 12.05
C SER A 60 8.67 3.48 12.95
N PHE A 61 8.79 4.72 13.39
CA PHE A 61 9.84 5.14 14.29
C PHE A 61 9.39 6.31 15.15
N LEU A 62 10.04 6.45 16.29
CA LEU A 62 9.94 7.60 17.17
C LEU A 62 11.09 8.56 16.87
N ALA A 63 10.78 9.83 16.70
CA ALA A 63 11.74 10.93 16.65
C ALA A 63 11.31 11.97 17.70
N GLY A 64 11.99 12.00 18.85
CA GLY A 64 11.55 12.80 20.00
C GLY A 64 10.19 12.34 20.54
N ASP A 65 9.20 13.23 20.51
CA ASP A 65 7.81 12.99 20.93
C ASP A 65 6.87 12.73 19.75
N ARG A 66 7.41 12.40 18.57
CA ARG A 66 6.63 12.14 17.34
C ARG A 66 6.73 10.70 16.90
N PHE A 67 5.57 10.07 16.67
CA PHE A 67 5.49 8.78 15.99
C PHE A 67 5.33 8.99 14.50
N MET A 68 6.37 8.65 13.76
CA MET A 68 6.37 8.69 12.31
C MET A 68 5.98 7.31 11.77
N VAL A 69 4.93 7.24 10.95
CA VAL A 69 4.53 6.02 10.25
C VAL A 69 4.63 6.25 8.75
N LEU A 70 5.49 5.47 8.10
CA LEU A 70 5.72 5.48 6.67
C LEU A 70 5.16 4.21 6.05
N THR A 71 4.52 4.33 4.90
CA THR A 71 4.23 3.18 4.04
C THR A 71 4.71 3.49 2.63
N GLU A 72 5.08 2.46 1.89
CA GLU A 72 5.32 2.54 0.46
C GLU A 72 4.15 1.92 -0.31
N HIS A 73 3.80 2.55 -1.44
CA HIS A 73 2.75 2.11 -2.33
C HIS A 73 3.14 2.32 -3.81
N GLN A 74 3.30 1.22 -4.55
CA GLN A 74 3.80 1.22 -5.92
C GLN A 74 2.73 1.05 -7.01
N SER A 75 1.53 0.63 -6.65
CA SER A 75 0.44 0.26 -7.57
C SER A 75 -0.73 1.28 -7.53
N SER A 76 -1.96 0.85 -7.85
CA SER A 76 -3.15 1.72 -7.90
C SER A 76 -3.47 2.36 -6.55
N LEU A 77 -3.79 3.65 -6.54
CA LEU A 77 -4.08 4.42 -5.32
C LEU A 77 -5.02 3.68 -4.35
N ASN A 78 -4.62 3.66 -3.07
CA ASN A 78 -5.43 3.11 -1.99
C ASN A 78 -6.04 4.26 -1.18
N GLU A 79 -7.34 4.51 -1.37
CA GLU A 79 -8.05 5.56 -0.63
C GLU A 79 -8.34 5.17 0.83
N ASN A 80 -8.21 3.87 1.18
CA ASN A 80 -8.39 3.37 2.54
C ASN A 80 -7.11 3.49 3.40
N MET A 81 -6.08 4.19 2.91
CA MET A 81 -4.83 4.37 3.65
C MET A 81 -5.03 5.04 5.02
N PRO A 82 -5.88 6.07 5.20
CA PRO A 82 -6.15 6.63 6.52
C PRO A 82 -6.72 5.60 7.51
N LEU A 83 -7.62 4.72 7.07
CA LEU A 83 -8.17 3.65 7.91
C LEU A 83 -7.09 2.63 8.31
N ARG A 84 -6.23 2.23 7.36
CA ARG A 84 -5.10 1.34 7.64
C ARG A 84 -4.14 1.96 8.68
N MET A 85 -3.84 3.25 8.54
CA MET A 85 -2.97 3.99 9.46
C MET A 85 -3.57 4.15 10.86
N LEU A 86 -4.90 4.32 10.95
CA LEU A 86 -5.62 4.34 12.23
C LEU A 86 -5.41 3.04 13.01
N LEU A 87 -5.59 1.90 12.34
CA LEU A 87 -5.40 0.58 12.96
C LEU A 87 -3.94 0.39 13.40
N TYR A 88 -2.99 0.84 12.58
CA TYR A 88 -1.57 0.75 12.89
C TYR A 88 -1.17 1.59 14.11
N VAL A 89 -1.60 2.86 14.17
CA VAL A 89 -1.23 3.74 15.28
C VAL A 89 -1.88 3.32 16.59
N ALA A 90 -3.11 2.79 16.56
CA ALA A 90 -3.76 2.22 17.73
C ALA A 90 -2.91 1.10 18.34
N MET A 91 -2.29 0.26 17.50
CA MET A 91 -1.37 -0.79 17.94
C MET A 91 -0.05 -0.25 18.47
N LEU A 92 0.50 0.83 17.88
CA LEU A 92 1.70 1.50 18.41
C LEU A 92 1.46 2.01 19.83
N TYR A 93 0.35 2.71 20.05
CA TYR A 93 -0.02 3.18 21.39
C TYR A 93 -0.31 2.03 22.34
N TYR A 94 -1.03 1.00 21.88
CA TYR A 94 -1.31 -0.19 22.69
C TYR A 94 -0.04 -0.88 23.18
N LYS A 95 1.01 -0.97 22.35
CA LYS A 95 2.31 -1.53 22.73
C LYS A 95 3.08 -0.64 23.70
N ARG A 96 2.93 0.69 23.58
CA ARG A 96 3.64 1.66 24.41
C ARG A 96 3.03 1.79 25.80
N VAL A 97 1.70 1.81 25.89
CA VAL A 97 0.98 2.07 27.14
C VAL A 97 0.82 0.78 27.93
N LYS A 98 1.27 0.79 29.19
CA LYS A 98 1.01 -0.34 30.11
C LYS A 98 -0.49 -0.50 30.29
N ARG A 99 -1.04 -1.72 30.12
CA ARG A 99 -2.49 -1.98 30.21
C ARG A 99 -3.14 -1.41 31.49
N LYS A 100 -2.49 -1.57 32.65
CA LYS A 100 -2.98 -1.02 33.92
C LYS A 100 -3.00 0.51 33.98
N ALA A 101 -2.17 1.18 33.17
CA ALA A 101 -2.13 2.64 33.13
C ALA A 101 -3.39 3.25 32.52
N LEU A 102 -4.10 2.51 31.65
CA LEU A 102 -5.35 2.97 31.03
C LEU A 102 -6.48 3.24 32.03
N TYR A 103 -6.37 2.72 33.25
CA TYR A 103 -7.35 2.91 34.33
C TYR A 103 -6.90 3.95 35.36
N ARG A 104 -5.80 4.68 35.10
CA ARG A 104 -5.34 5.75 35.97
C ARG A 104 -6.19 7.00 35.78
N GLU A 105 -6.37 7.75 36.87
CA GLU A 105 -7.07 9.03 36.86
C GLU A 105 -6.31 10.11 36.05
N HIS A 106 -4.98 10.07 36.07
CA HIS A 106 -4.16 11.05 35.37
C HIS A 106 -3.95 10.71 33.90
N LEU A 107 -3.99 11.76 33.06
CA LEU A 107 -3.74 11.71 31.62
C LEU A 107 -2.41 11.01 31.30
N ILE A 108 -2.42 10.15 30.28
CA ILE A 108 -1.22 9.52 29.74
C ILE A 108 -0.74 10.34 28.54
N PRO A 109 0.45 10.97 28.60
CA PRO A 109 1.03 11.64 27.44
C PRO A 109 1.35 10.62 26.34
N LEU A 110 0.94 10.93 25.11
CA LEU A 110 1.19 10.12 23.92
C LEU A 110 2.04 10.91 22.92
N PRO A 111 2.98 10.24 22.21
CA PRO A 111 3.64 10.87 21.08
C PRO A 111 2.63 11.30 20.01
N VAL A 112 2.85 12.46 19.38
CA VAL A 112 2.01 12.93 18.28
C VAL A 112 2.27 12.06 17.04
N PRO A 113 1.24 11.48 16.40
CA PRO A 113 1.46 10.64 15.25
C PRO A 113 1.46 11.45 13.94
N GLU A 114 2.37 11.13 13.03
CA GLU A 114 2.42 11.69 11.68
C GLU A 114 2.48 10.55 10.65
N PHE A 115 1.69 10.69 9.58
CA PHE A 115 1.46 9.62 8.61
C PHE A 115 1.87 10.04 7.21
N TYR A 116 2.72 9.21 6.59
CA TYR A 116 3.22 9.45 5.25
C TYR A 116 3.10 8.20 4.37
N GLU A 117 2.67 8.39 3.15
CA GLU A 117 2.64 7.37 2.10
C GLU A 117 3.56 7.78 0.97
N PHE A 118 4.58 6.98 0.68
CA PHE A 118 5.39 7.12 -0.52
C PHE A 118 4.66 6.48 -1.69
N SER A 119 4.20 7.32 -2.62
CA SER A 119 3.60 6.87 -3.87
C SER A 119 4.65 6.78 -4.97
N LEU A 120 4.72 5.61 -5.59
CA LEU A 120 5.55 5.28 -6.76
C LEU A 120 4.68 4.85 -7.94
N ALA A 121 3.38 5.16 -7.88
CA ALA A 121 2.37 4.69 -8.83
C ALA A 121 2.53 5.33 -10.22
N ASP A 122 2.55 6.65 -10.27
CA ASP A 122 2.57 7.45 -11.49
C ASP A 122 3.28 8.80 -11.24
N PRO A 123 4.32 9.15 -12.02
CA PRO A 123 5.04 10.42 -11.90
C PRO A 123 4.24 11.67 -12.29
N HIS A 124 3.03 11.53 -12.85
CA HIS A 124 2.14 12.64 -13.19
C HIS A 124 1.14 13.00 -12.10
N LEU A 125 1.01 12.16 -11.06
CA LEU A 125 0.16 12.47 -9.91
C LEU A 125 0.71 13.66 -9.10
N PRO A 126 -0.14 14.38 -8.35
CA PRO A 126 0.29 15.49 -7.50
C PRO A 126 1.46 15.12 -6.59
N LEU A 127 2.44 16.03 -6.45
CA LEU A 127 3.62 15.82 -5.60
C LEU A 127 3.25 15.55 -4.14
N ILE A 128 2.21 16.23 -3.65
CA ILE A 128 1.68 16.09 -2.30
C ILE A 128 0.16 16.02 -2.39
N GLN A 129 -0.42 15.03 -1.72
CA GLN A 129 -1.86 14.89 -1.55
C GLN A 129 -2.18 14.58 -0.08
N LYS A 130 -3.27 15.13 0.45
CA LYS A 130 -3.78 14.79 1.78
C LYS A 130 -4.97 13.85 1.62
N LEU A 131 -4.93 12.72 2.31
CA LEU A 131 -6.03 11.77 2.41
C LEU A 131 -6.61 11.88 3.81
N ARG A 132 -7.92 11.90 3.95
CA ARG A 132 -8.59 12.11 5.24
C ARG A 132 -9.47 10.94 5.57
N LEU A 133 -9.40 10.47 6.81
CA LEU A 133 -10.30 9.41 7.27
C LEU A 133 -11.76 9.87 7.21
N SER A 134 -12.01 11.15 7.48
CA SER A 134 -13.36 11.71 7.45
C SER A 134 -14.04 11.64 6.07
N GLU A 135 -13.28 11.49 4.97
CA GLU A 135 -13.85 11.31 3.63
C GLU A 135 -14.60 9.99 3.47
N ALA A 136 -14.35 9.01 4.35
CA ALA A 136 -15.08 7.76 4.40
C ALA A 136 -16.42 7.85 5.18
N PHE A 137 -16.67 8.96 5.88
CA PHE A 137 -17.91 9.14 6.65
C PHE A 137 -19.06 9.68 5.78
N PRO A 138 -20.32 9.55 6.22
CA PRO A 138 -21.45 10.21 5.58
C PRO A 138 -21.24 11.73 5.51
N LYS A 139 -21.47 12.32 4.34
CA LYS A 139 -21.21 13.76 4.10
C LYS A 139 -22.15 14.70 4.86
N ASN A 140 -23.34 14.21 5.23
CA ASN A 140 -24.41 15.01 5.84
C ASN A 140 -24.58 14.63 7.31
N ILE A 141 -23.56 14.90 8.13
CA ILE A 141 -23.65 14.79 9.59
C ILE A 141 -23.87 16.18 10.22
N PRO A 142 -24.67 16.31 11.28
CA PRO A 142 -24.99 17.61 11.89
C PRO A 142 -23.89 18.15 12.81
N PHE A 143 -22.71 17.52 12.83
CA PHE A 143 -21.58 17.85 13.70
C PHE A 143 -20.24 17.62 12.97
N GLU A 144 -19.15 18.16 13.53
CA GLU A 144 -17.81 17.94 13.00
C GLU A 144 -17.39 16.47 13.10
N ALA A 145 -16.59 16.00 12.13
CA ALA A 145 -16.11 14.62 12.14
C ALA A 145 -15.38 14.32 13.47
N PRO A 146 -15.90 13.40 14.31
CA PRO A 146 -15.39 13.20 15.67
C PRO A 146 -14.06 12.43 15.71
N LEU A 147 -13.63 11.88 14.56
CA LEU A 147 -12.36 11.19 14.40
C LEU A 147 -11.75 11.62 13.07
N GLU A 148 -10.52 12.13 13.12
CA GLU A 148 -9.79 12.50 11.92
C GLU A 148 -8.37 11.93 11.98
N LEU A 149 -7.94 11.38 10.86
CA LEU A 149 -6.57 10.95 10.62
C LEU A 149 -6.20 11.38 9.22
N ILE A 150 -5.12 12.15 9.12
CA ILE A 150 -4.66 12.72 7.86
C ILE A 150 -3.38 12.00 7.44
N VAL A 151 -3.38 11.42 6.24
CA VAL A 151 -2.19 10.85 5.61
C VAL A 151 -1.66 11.82 4.57
N THR A 152 -0.36 12.08 4.62
CA THR A 152 0.33 12.86 3.59
C THR A 152 0.91 11.89 2.56
N ARG A 153 0.26 11.78 1.40
CA ARG A 153 0.80 11.06 0.26
C ARG A 153 1.84 11.94 -0.43
N LEU A 154 3.04 11.40 -0.60
CA LEU A 154 4.19 12.03 -1.20
C LEU A 154 4.52 11.26 -2.47
N ASN A 155 4.34 11.88 -3.63
CA ASN A 155 4.75 11.26 -4.89
C ASN A 155 6.27 11.32 -4.98
N ILE A 156 6.91 10.16 -4.86
CA ILE A 156 8.36 10.02 -5.00
C ILE A 156 8.71 9.25 -6.27
N SER A 157 7.79 9.15 -7.24
CA SER A 157 8.06 8.52 -8.54
C SER A 157 9.18 9.25 -9.28
N TYR A 158 10.13 8.49 -9.82
CA TYR A 158 11.20 9.06 -10.63
C TYR A 158 10.61 9.58 -11.94
N ASN A 159 10.90 10.83 -12.26
CA ASN A 159 10.51 11.47 -13.51
C ASN A 159 11.77 11.95 -14.23
N GLU A 160 11.94 11.68 -15.53
CA GLU A 160 13.12 12.17 -16.25
C GLU A 160 13.19 13.70 -16.27
N ASP A 161 12.02 14.36 -16.32
CA ASP A 161 11.86 15.80 -16.16
C ASP A 161 12.08 16.19 -14.68
N LYS A 162 13.21 16.87 -14.42
CA LYS A 162 13.62 17.26 -13.06
C LYS A 162 12.67 18.26 -12.42
N ASP A 163 12.02 19.11 -13.21
CA ASP A 163 11.14 20.17 -12.70
C ASP A 163 9.80 19.60 -12.17
N LYS A 164 9.48 18.36 -12.56
CA LYS A 164 8.30 17.61 -12.12
C LYS A 164 8.60 16.65 -10.97
N ARG A 165 9.82 16.65 -10.41
CA ARG A 165 10.20 15.77 -9.30
C ARG A 165 9.80 16.37 -7.96
N SER A 166 9.48 15.49 -7.01
CA SER A 166 9.37 15.90 -5.60
C SER A 166 10.72 16.40 -5.08
N GLU A 167 10.68 17.46 -4.27
CA GLU A 167 11.83 17.99 -3.54
C GLU A 167 12.52 16.92 -2.66
N LEU A 168 11.77 15.90 -2.22
CA LEU A 168 12.33 14.77 -1.47
C LEU A 168 13.33 13.95 -2.29
N LEU A 169 13.29 13.99 -3.62
CA LEU A 169 14.27 13.34 -4.50
C LEU A 169 15.63 14.07 -4.49
N LYS A 170 15.77 15.22 -3.82
CA LYS A 170 17.10 15.78 -3.49
C LYS A 170 17.81 14.99 -2.40
N TYR A 171 17.06 14.19 -1.62
CA TYR A 171 17.64 13.29 -0.63
C TYR A 171 18.04 11.96 -1.27
N LYS A 172 19.35 11.66 -1.29
CA LYS A 172 19.93 10.54 -2.04
C LYS A 172 19.21 9.20 -1.82
N PRO A 173 18.90 8.75 -0.59
CA PRO A 173 18.20 7.48 -0.40
C PRO A 173 16.83 7.42 -1.09
N ILE A 174 16.05 8.50 -1.05
CA ILE A 174 14.75 8.56 -1.73
C ILE A 174 14.93 8.56 -3.25
N CYS A 175 15.89 9.34 -3.75
CA CYS A 175 16.22 9.39 -5.18
C CYS A 175 16.67 8.03 -5.72
N ASP A 176 17.60 7.40 -5.03
CA ASP A 176 18.18 6.11 -5.38
C ASP A 176 17.10 5.01 -5.46
N TYR A 177 16.27 4.92 -4.41
CA TYR A 177 15.17 3.96 -4.37
C TYR A 177 14.14 4.21 -5.48
N SER A 178 13.74 5.47 -5.65
CA SER A 178 12.81 5.88 -6.69
C SER A 178 13.31 5.51 -8.09
N PHE A 179 14.59 5.74 -8.37
CA PHE A 179 15.22 5.35 -9.61
C PHE A 179 15.25 3.84 -9.82
N PHE A 180 15.61 3.06 -8.79
CA PHE A 180 15.62 1.60 -8.86
C PHE A 180 14.23 1.06 -9.23
N VAL A 181 13.19 1.56 -8.59
CA VAL A 181 11.79 1.17 -8.87
C VAL A 181 11.42 1.53 -10.31
N HIS A 182 11.71 2.75 -10.74
CA HIS A 182 11.44 3.22 -12.10
C HIS A 182 12.16 2.37 -13.16
N LYS A 183 13.47 2.14 -13.00
CA LYS A 183 14.26 1.34 -13.95
C LYS A 183 13.75 -0.10 -14.04
N SER A 184 13.40 -0.70 -12.90
CA SER A 184 12.77 -2.03 -12.85
C SER A 184 11.45 -2.07 -13.62
N LYS A 185 10.59 -1.05 -13.45
CA LYS A 185 9.31 -0.94 -14.18
C LYS A 185 9.52 -0.77 -15.68
N VAL A 186 10.49 0.05 -16.10
CA VAL A 186 10.83 0.26 -17.52
C VAL A 186 11.31 -1.04 -18.17
N LEU A 187 12.24 -1.77 -17.54
CA LEU A 187 12.73 -3.05 -18.06
C LEU A 187 11.63 -4.11 -18.09
N LYS A 188 10.75 -4.15 -17.08
CA LYS A 188 9.59 -5.06 -17.11
C LYS A 188 8.64 -4.74 -18.25
N ALA A 189 8.39 -3.45 -18.52
CA ALA A 189 7.52 -2.98 -19.59
C ALA A 189 8.09 -3.23 -20.98
N SER A 190 9.42 -3.33 -21.14
CA SER A 190 10.07 -3.72 -22.39
C SER A 190 9.93 -5.22 -22.73
N GLY A 191 9.20 -5.99 -21.92
CA GLY A 191 8.92 -7.41 -22.14
C GLY A 191 9.84 -8.38 -21.40
N LEU A 192 10.83 -7.90 -20.64
CA LEU A 192 11.73 -8.79 -19.88
C LEU A 192 10.96 -9.59 -18.81
N PRO A 193 11.36 -10.84 -18.55
CA PRO A 193 10.93 -11.59 -17.36
C PRO A 193 11.27 -10.80 -16.08
N LEU A 194 10.41 -10.90 -15.06
CA LEU A 194 10.57 -10.10 -13.82
C LEU A 194 11.95 -10.31 -13.18
N LYS A 195 12.44 -11.55 -13.13
CA LYS A 195 13.75 -11.87 -12.56
C LYS A 195 14.89 -11.19 -13.29
N GLU A 196 14.86 -11.21 -14.62
CA GLU A 196 15.87 -10.56 -15.46
C GLU A 196 15.81 -9.04 -15.36
N ALA A 197 14.60 -8.45 -15.33
CA ALA A 197 14.41 -7.02 -15.16
C ALA A 197 14.98 -6.52 -13.82
N ILE A 198 14.78 -7.29 -12.74
CA ILE A 198 15.33 -6.97 -11.42
C ILE A 198 16.85 -7.10 -11.44
N GLN A 199 17.39 -8.21 -11.96
CA GLN A 199 18.83 -8.44 -12.01
C GLN A 199 19.57 -7.35 -12.80
N GLN A 200 19.09 -7.03 -14.01
CA GLN A 200 19.68 -5.96 -14.83
C GLN A 200 19.56 -4.58 -14.15
N THR A 201 18.47 -4.33 -13.43
CA THR A 201 18.35 -3.08 -12.64
C THR A 201 19.37 -3.04 -11.52
N THR A 202 19.54 -4.14 -10.78
CA THR A 202 20.53 -4.26 -9.70
C THR A 202 21.93 -4.01 -10.22
N ASP A 203 22.34 -4.68 -11.30
CA ASP A 203 23.66 -4.51 -11.91
C ASP A 203 23.88 -3.06 -12.37
N PHE A 204 22.89 -2.48 -13.05
CA PHE A 204 22.94 -1.08 -13.46
C PHE A 204 23.13 -0.14 -12.26
N CYS A 205 22.34 -0.33 -11.20
CA CYS A 205 22.37 0.54 -10.03
C CYS A 205 23.72 0.44 -9.28
N ILE A 206 24.26 -0.77 -9.12
CA ILE A 206 25.60 -1.00 -8.54
C ILE A 206 26.67 -0.27 -9.37
N ASN A 207 26.64 -0.43 -10.70
CA ASN A 207 27.61 0.18 -11.61
C ASN A 207 27.55 1.71 -11.62
N HIS A 208 26.39 2.30 -11.33
CA HIS A 208 26.16 3.75 -11.32
C HIS A 208 26.10 4.36 -9.91
N ASN A 209 26.51 3.63 -8.88
CA ASN A 209 26.54 4.09 -7.48
C ASN A 209 25.15 4.49 -6.91
N ILE A 210 24.11 3.78 -7.35
CA ILE A 210 22.72 3.93 -6.91
C ILE A 210 22.38 2.76 -6.00
N MET A 211 22.03 3.02 -4.74
CA MET A 211 21.83 1.98 -3.70
C MET A 211 23.01 0.99 -3.55
N LYS A 212 24.20 1.32 -4.06
CA LYS A 212 25.29 0.36 -4.34
C LYS A 212 25.64 -0.54 -3.17
N ASP A 213 25.95 0.05 -2.01
CA ASP A 213 26.40 -0.73 -0.84
C ASP A 213 25.31 -1.71 -0.38
N PHE A 214 24.06 -1.26 -0.37
CA PHE A 214 22.92 -2.12 -0.03
C PHE A 214 22.71 -3.23 -1.06
N LEU A 215 22.78 -2.92 -2.36
CA LEU A 215 22.58 -3.91 -3.41
C LEU A 215 23.72 -4.93 -3.47
N LEU A 216 24.96 -4.55 -3.15
CA LEU A 216 26.08 -5.48 -3.02
C LEU A 216 25.90 -6.42 -1.82
N GLU A 217 25.48 -5.88 -0.67
CA GLU A 217 25.23 -6.67 0.54
C GLU A 217 24.08 -7.66 0.38
N HIS A 218 23.04 -7.28 -0.37
CA HIS A 218 21.79 -8.05 -0.50
C HIS A 218 21.57 -8.62 -1.91
N TYR A 219 22.58 -8.69 -2.78
CA TYR A 219 22.43 -9.00 -4.20
C TYR A 219 21.52 -10.21 -4.49
N GLU A 220 21.79 -11.33 -3.83
CA GLU A 220 21.06 -12.59 -3.98
C GLU A 220 19.60 -12.52 -3.47
N GLU A 221 19.31 -11.56 -2.58
CA GLU A 221 18.01 -11.42 -1.93
C GLU A 221 17.13 -10.33 -2.56
N VAL A 222 17.69 -9.45 -3.39
CA VAL A 222 16.95 -8.32 -4.01
C VAL A 222 15.72 -8.82 -4.75
N PHE A 223 15.84 -9.94 -5.48
CA PHE A 223 14.71 -10.54 -6.18
C PHE A 223 13.59 -10.93 -5.21
N ASP A 224 13.91 -11.64 -4.13
CA ASP A 224 12.91 -12.05 -3.13
C ASP A 224 12.26 -10.83 -2.46
N MET A 225 13.06 -9.83 -2.08
CA MET A 225 12.60 -8.63 -1.40
C MET A 225 11.69 -7.76 -2.27
N TYR A 226 12.00 -7.64 -3.56
CA TYR A 226 11.27 -6.77 -4.49
C TYR A 226 10.08 -7.48 -5.16
N SER A 227 10.20 -8.78 -5.46
CA SER A 227 9.11 -9.55 -6.09
C SER A 227 7.86 -9.68 -5.21
N ILE A 228 7.97 -9.49 -3.88
CA ILE A 228 6.82 -9.40 -2.96
C ILE A 228 5.79 -8.39 -3.49
N GLN A 229 6.25 -7.23 -3.96
CA GLN A 229 5.38 -6.14 -4.42
C GLN A 229 4.65 -6.50 -5.74
N TRP A 230 5.31 -7.25 -6.62
CA TRP A 230 4.75 -7.70 -7.90
C TRP A 230 3.75 -8.84 -7.71
N ASN A 231 4.05 -9.79 -6.83
CA ASN A 231 3.13 -10.88 -6.50
C ASN A 231 1.82 -10.34 -5.91
N GLU A 232 1.87 -9.32 -5.04
CA GLU A 232 0.67 -8.65 -4.54
C GLU A 232 -0.11 -7.93 -5.64
N HIS A 233 0.59 -7.24 -6.56
CA HIS A 233 -0.05 -6.55 -7.69
C HIS A 233 -0.78 -7.53 -8.61
N ASP A 234 -0.10 -8.60 -9.06
CA ASP A 234 -0.67 -9.55 -10.02
C ASP A 234 -1.83 -10.33 -9.40
N TYR A 235 -1.73 -10.69 -8.11
CA TYR A 235 -2.84 -11.27 -7.36
C TYR A 235 -4.02 -10.30 -7.27
N GLY A 236 -3.78 -9.03 -6.91
CA GLY A 236 -4.83 -8.01 -6.85
C GLY A 236 -5.48 -7.74 -8.21
N ALA A 237 -4.69 -7.74 -9.29
CA ALA A 237 -5.19 -7.56 -10.65
C ALA A 237 -6.08 -8.74 -11.09
N ALA A 238 -5.67 -9.98 -10.80
CA ALA A 238 -6.47 -11.17 -11.05
C ALA A 238 -7.80 -11.13 -10.27
N MET A 239 -7.76 -10.84 -8.96
CA MET A 239 -8.97 -10.70 -8.13
C MET A 239 -9.90 -9.59 -8.62
N LYS A 240 -9.35 -8.49 -9.12
CA LYS A 240 -10.15 -7.41 -9.72
C LYS A 240 -10.77 -7.82 -11.05
N ALA A 241 -10.10 -8.64 -11.85
CA ALA A 241 -10.66 -9.19 -13.08
C ALA A 241 -11.81 -10.16 -12.77
N ASP A 242 -11.62 -11.06 -11.81
CA ASP A 242 -12.64 -12.00 -11.33
C ASP A 242 -13.85 -11.24 -10.75
N GLY A 243 -13.63 -10.25 -9.88
CA GLY A 243 -14.70 -9.43 -9.33
C GLY A 243 -15.48 -8.62 -10.39
N ARG A 244 -14.85 -8.25 -11.51
CA ARG A 244 -15.55 -7.64 -12.67
C ARG A 244 -16.39 -8.64 -13.46
N ILE A 245 -16.00 -9.92 -13.47
CA ILE A 245 -16.79 -10.98 -14.09
C ILE A 245 -17.98 -11.31 -13.17
N GLU A 246 -17.73 -11.47 -11.87
CA GLU A 246 -18.74 -11.71 -10.86
C GLU A 246 -19.79 -10.59 -10.81
N GLY A 247 -19.38 -9.32 -10.70
CA GLY A 247 -20.32 -8.20 -10.67
C GLY A 247 -21.13 -8.03 -11.98
N ARG A 248 -20.59 -8.45 -13.12
CA ARG A 248 -21.37 -8.51 -14.38
C ARG A 248 -22.41 -9.63 -14.35
N ASN A 249 -22.05 -10.79 -13.80
CA ASN A 249 -22.97 -11.90 -13.63
C ASN A 249 -24.06 -11.59 -12.59
N GLU A 250 -23.73 -10.94 -11.48
CA GLU A 250 -24.69 -10.46 -10.48
C GLU A 250 -25.68 -9.46 -11.09
N MET A 251 -25.18 -8.45 -11.81
CA MET A 251 -26.06 -7.48 -12.48
C MET A 251 -26.96 -8.14 -13.53
N ALA A 252 -26.43 -9.10 -14.30
CA ALA A 252 -27.22 -9.86 -15.27
C ALA A 252 -28.30 -10.70 -14.58
N THR A 253 -27.97 -11.31 -13.44
CA THR A 253 -28.90 -12.12 -12.62
C THR A 253 -30.00 -11.25 -12.01
N ASP A 254 -29.65 -10.11 -11.40
CA ASP A 254 -30.60 -9.15 -10.84
C ASP A 254 -31.54 -8.59 -11.91
N THR A 255 -31.02 -8.32 -13.10
CA THR A 255 -31.80 -7.85 -14.24
C THR A 255 -32.75 -8.95 -14.72
N ALA A 256 -32.28 -10.20 -14.83
CA ALA A 256 -33.10 -11.33 -15.20
C ALA A 256 -34.24 -11.58 -14.20
N LEU A 257 -33.97 -11.53 -12.90
CA LEU A 257 -34.98 -11.68 -11.84
C LEU A 257 -36.06 -10.58 -11.92
N LYS A 258 -35.66 -9.32 -12.13
CA LYS A 258 -36.61 -8.21 -12.33
C LYS A 258 -37.47 -8.41 -13.58
N MET A 259 -36.86 -8.81 -14.69
CA MET A 259 -37.61 -9.08 -15.93
C MET A 259 -38.57 -10.28 -15.79
N LEU A 260 -38.15 -11.36 -15.13
CA LEU A 260 -39.00 -12.51 -14.81
C LEU A 260 -40.19 -12.09 -13.93
N SER A 261 -39.97 -11.25 -12.91
CA SER A 261 -41.04 -10.76 -12.03
C SER A 261 -42.08 -9.89 -12.77
N CYS A 262 -41.69 -9.30 -13.90
CA CYS A 262 -42.56 -8.53 -14.79
C CYS A 262 -43.19 -9.37 -15.92
N ASN A 263 -43.02 -10.71 -15.90
CA ASN A 263 -43.48 -11.64 -16.95
C ASN A 263 -42.92 -11.32 -18.36
N GLU A 264 -41.70 -10.80 -18.46
CA GLU A 264 -41.05 -10.58 -19.74
C GLU A 264 -40.69 -11.91 -20.44
N PRO A 265 -40.73 -11.99 -21.79
CA PRO A 265 -40.41 -13.22 -22.51
C PRO A 265 -38.96 -13.68 -22.29
N ILE A 266 -38.76 -15.00 -22.15
CA ILE A 266 -37.44 -15.61 -21.90
C ILE A 266 -36.43 -15.21 -22.99
N GLU A 267 -36.83 -15.16 -24.25
CA GLU A 267 -36.00 -14.75 -25.39
C GLU A 267 -35.45 -13.33 -25.23
N LYS A 268 -36.26 -12.43 -24.67
CA LYS A 268 -35.88 -11.05 -24.37
C LYS A 268 -34.89 -11.01 -23.21
N ILE A 269 -35.11 -11.81 -22.17
CA ILE A 269 -34.23 -11.90 -21.00
C ILE A 269 -32.85 -12.43 -21.40
N VAL A 270 -32.77 -13.49 -22.20
CA VAL A 270 -31.52 -14.01 -22.79
C VAL A 270 -30.78 -12.90 -23.55
N THR A 271 -31.49 -12.17 -24.40
CA THR A 271 -30.90 -11.11 -25.25
C THR A 271 -30.30 -9.96 -24.44
N TYR A 272 -30.95 -9.51 -23.38
CA TYR A 272 -30.49 -8.35 -22.60
C TYR A 272 -29.49 -8.71 -21.49
N THR A 273 -29.51 -9.95 -20.99
CA THR A 273 -28.65 -10.38 -19.88
C THR A 273 -27.46 -11.23 -20.32
N ASN A 274 -27.50 -11.77 -21.54
CA ASN A 274 -26.55 -12.77 -22.06
C ASN A 274 -26.40 -14.01 -21.17
N LEU A 275 -27.38 -14.27 -20.30
CA LEU A 275 -27.44 -15.51 -19.51
C LEU A 275 -27.96 -16.66 -20.36
N SER A 276 -27.53 -17.88 -20.07
CA SER A 276 -28.01 -19.06 -20.77
C SER A 276 -29.48 -19.35 -20.43
N PRO A 277 -30.26 -19.96 -21.35
CA PRO A 277 -31.64 -20.35 -21.07
C PRO A 277 -31.78 -21.25 -19.84
N GLU A 278 -30.81 -22.14 -19.59
CA GLU A 278 -30.78 -23.02 -18.41
C GLU A 278 -30.65 -22.21 -17.12
N LYS A 279 -29.82 -21.17 -17.12
CA LYS A 279 -29.63 -20.30 -15.95
C LYS A 279 -30.87 -19.47 -15.66
N ILE A 280 -31.57 -19.00 -16.70
CA ILE A 280 -32.84 -18.28 -16.55
C ILE A 280 -33.95 -19.19 -16.02
N ALA A 281 -33.99 -20.45 -16.48
CA ALA A 281 -34.94 -21.45 -15.97
C ALA A 281 -34.70 -21.77 -14.48
N GLU A 282 -33.43 -21.85 -14.05
CA GLU A 282 -33.06 -22.00 -12.63
C GLU A 282 -33.53 -20.80 -11.80
N LEU A 283 -33.34 -19.57 -12.29
CA LEU A 283 -33.77 -18.34 -11.60
C LEU A 283 -35.30 -18.23 -11.53
N ALA A 284 -36.01 -18.68 -12.56
CA ALA A 284 -37.48 -18.71 -12.57
C ALA A 284 -38.04 -19.68 -11.50
N GLN A 285 -37.35 -20.79 -11.21
CA GLN A 285 -37.73 -21.71 -10.14
C GLN A 285 -37.56 -21.12 -8.74
N GLN A 286 -36.70 -20.10 -8.56
CA GLN A 286 -36.48 -19.42 -7.28
C GLN A 286 -37.54 -18.34 -6.97
N LEU A 287 -38.33 -17.93 -7.97
CA LEU A 287 -39.41 -16.95 -7.84
C LEU A 287 -40.77 -17.58 -7.50
N HIS A 288 -40.85 -18.92 -7.49
CA HIS A 288 -42.03 -19.72 -7.17
C HIS A 288 -41.88 -20.41 -5.82
#